data_AF-A0A0C3NEW3-F1
#
_entry.id   AF-A0A0C3NEW3-F1
#
_cell.length_a   1.000
_cell.length_b   1.000
_cell.length_c   1.000
_cell.angle_alpha   90.00
_cell.angle_beta   90.00
_cell.angle_gamma   90.00
#
_symmetry.space_group_name_H-M   'P 1'
#
loop_
_entity.id
_entity.type
_entity.pdbx_description
1 polymer ?
#
loop_
_entity_poly.entity_id
_entity_poly.type
_entity_poly.pdbx_seq_one_letter_code
_entity_poly.pdbx_strand_id
1 'polypeptide(L)'
;MATQYFPSSLGSVSKSRIDSVLENDRSVRLAAGNESSWTSQVIGDTGDIVAQLPAHYYEHLQAFFWREKAIRLVLQFQEELEVQDRLKSNLTLILVYMDRVFTQIVREAKSTKRDARVPDWRSPTFDNYILIEYHVERHEPEMVREYRRKNNYNINMQSIEDINWHAHEDTLGEIWYGSATQFKMEEKDKTLDVAHRLLDVMVEFYDPVVEEDPDFGYTYKEHLEEAGEVKPLKRHMPGPRVFKRVNKKGPVLPDDEEV
;
A
#
# COMPACT_ATOMS: atom_id res chain seq x y z
N MET A 1 15.28 1.67 0.43
CA MET A 1 14.22 1.70 -0.61
C MET A 1 12.87 2.25 -0.10
N ALA A 2 12.76 2.74 1.14
CA ALA A 2 11.49 3.26 1.66
C ALA A 2 11.06 4.62 1.07
N THR A 3 11.98 5.38 0.48
CA THR A 3 11.76 6.77 0.04
C THR A 3 10.98 6.94 -1.26
N GLN A 4 10.58 5.88 -1.98
CA GLN A 4 9.77 6.04 -3.22
C GLN A 4 8.26 6.07 -2.97
N TYR A 5 7.81 5.89 -1.73
CA TYR A 5 6.42 5.60 -1.41
C TYR A 5 5.76 6.66 -0.51
N PHE A 6 6.20 7.92 -0.57
CA PHE A 6 5.71 8.94 0.35
C PHE A 6 5.36 10.27 -0.33
N PRO A 7 4.31 11.01 0.09
CA PRO A 7 3.97 12.32 -0.46
C PRO A 7 5.13 13.34 -0.40
N SER A 8 5.90 13.37 0.69
CA SER A 8 7.05 14.30 0.81
C SER A 8 8.26 13.90 -0.04
N SER A 9 8.31 12.65 -0.53
CA SER A 9 9.37 12.19 -1.44
C SER A 9 9.16 12.61 -2.90
N LEU A 10 8.02 13.23 -3.22
CA LEU A 10 7.62 13.53 -4.59
C LEU A 10 8.47 14.64 -5.24
N GLY A 11 9.19 15.44 -4.45
CA GLY A 11 9.93 16.62 -4.91
C GLY A 11 8.99 17.71 -5.43
N SER A 12 9.46 18.57 -6.35
CA SER A 12 8.59 19.49 -7.06
C SER A 12 7.68 18.74 -8.04
N VAL A 13 6.36 18.82 -7.83
CA VAL A 13 5.37 18.25 -8.74
C VAL A 13 5.00 19.28 -9.80
N SER A 14 4.99 18.88 -11.09
CA SER A 14 4.61 19.79 -12.17
C SER A 14 3.13 20.15 -12.09
N LYS A 15 2.77 21.38 -12.46
CA LYS A 15 1.37 21.83 -12.53
C LYS A 15 0.50 20.91 -13.38
N SER A 16 1.00 20.49 -14.55
CA SER A 16 0.31 19.54 -15.43
C SER A 16 -0.04 18.19 -14.78
N ARG A 17 0.79 17.74 -13.83
CA ARG A 17 0.55 16.50 -13.09
C ARG A 17 -0.52 16.69 -12.03
N ILE A 18 -0.54 17.85 -11.38
CA ILE A 18 -1.58 18.24 -10.42
C ILE A 18 -2.92 18.33 -11.15
N ASP A 19 -2.98 19.09 -12.26
CA ASP A 19 -4.19 19.28 -13.05
C ASP A 19 -4.77 17.94 -13.51
N SER A 20 -3.92 17.05 -14.06
CA SER A 20 -4.35 15.70 -14.47
C SER A 20 -4.92 14.88 -13.32
N VAL A 21 -4.33 14.96 -12.12
CA VAL A 21 -4.82 14.21 -10.97
C VAL A 21 -6.11 14.81 -10.42
N LEU A 22 -6.37 16.10 -10.59
CA LEU A 22 -7.65 16.71 -10.18
C LEU A 22 -8.81 16.33 -11.12
N GLU A 23 -8.52 16.05 -12.39
CA GLU A 23 -9.53 15.77 -13.41
C GLU A 23 -9.89 14.29 -13.59
N ASN A 24 -9.04 13.35 -13.17
CA ASN A 24 -9.26 11.91 -13.40
C ASN A 24 -10.39 11.36 -12.51
N ASP A 25 -11.52 10.88 -13.04
CA ASP A 25 -12.48 10.07 -12.29
C ASP A 25 -12.25 8.57 -12.55
N ARG A 26 -12.35 7.79 -11.49
CA ARG A 26 -12.16 6.34 -11.51
C ARG A 26 -13.24 5.68 -10.69
N SER A 27 -13.70 4.53 -11.16
CA SER A 27 -14.66 3.71 -10.44
C SER A 27 -14.20 2.26 -10.38
N VAL A 28 -14.69 1.53 -9.40
CA VAL A 28 -14.35 0.12 -9.20
C VAL A 28 -15.62 -0.70 -9.34
N ARG A 29 -15.53 -1.81 -10.08
CA ARG A 29 -16.60 -2.79 -10.18
C ARG A 29 -16.05 -4.21 -10.19
N LEU A 30 -16.89 -5.17 -9.85
CA LEU A 30 -16.60 -6.58 -10.10
C LEU A 30 -17.01 -6.95 -11.53
N ALA A 31 -16.14 -7.67 -12.23
CA ALA A 31 -16.42 -8.27 -13.52
C ALA A 31 -17.54 -9.30 -13.39
N ALA A 32 -18.49 -9.30 -14.32
CA ALA A 32 -19.47 -10.37 -14.43
C ALA A 32 -18.87 -11.53 -15.25
N GLY A 33 -18.82 -12.73 -14.67
CA GLY A 33 -18.41 -13.96 -15.36
C GLY A 33 -17.09 -14.58 -14.89
N ASN A 34 -16.85 -15.83 -15.32
CA ASN A 34 -15.79 -16.71 -14.79
C ASN A 34 -14.50 -16.75 -15.63
N GLU A 35 -14.35 -15.88 -16.63
CA GLU A 35 -13.24 -15.98 -17.59
C GLU A 35 -11.88 -15.49 -17.05
N SER A 36 -11.89 -14.70 -15.98
CA SER A 36 -10.68 -14.16 -15.34
C SER A 36 -10.74 -14.39 -13.84
N SER A 37 -9.65 -14.91 -13.27
CA SER A 37 -9.40 -14.96 -11.82
C SER A 37 -9.29 -13.57 -11.19
N TRP A 38 -8.99 -12.55 -12.01
CA TRP A 38 -8.90 -11.16 -11.63
C TRP A 38 -10.19 -10.45 -12.01
N THR A 39 -11.09 -10.32 -11.05
CA THR A 39 -12.45 -9.80 -11.24
C THR A 39 -12.62 -8.36 -10.79
N SER A 40 -11.72 -7.80 -9.96
CA SER A 40 -11.77 -6.39 -9.58
C SER A 40 -11.30 -5.52 -10.75
N GLN A 41 -12.20 -4.71 -11.30
CA GLN A 41 -11.93 -3.84 -12.44
C GLN A 41 -11.92 -2.39 -11.99
N VAL A 42 -10.86 -1.66 -12.35
CA VAL A 42 -10.83 -0.20 -12.27
C VAL A 42 -11.18 0.35 -13.64
N ILE A 43 -12.21 1.19 -13.68
CA ILE A 43 -12.75 1.83 -14.86
C ILE A 43 -12.32 3.30 -14.83
N GLY A 44 -11.70 3.77 -15.91
CA GLY A 44 -11.34 5.19 -16.07
C GLY A 44 -12.48 6.02 -16.63
N ASP A 45 -12.25 7.32 -16.79
CA ASP A 45 -13.20 8.32 -17.28
C ASP A 45 -13.88 7.97 -18.61
N THR A 46 -13.15 7.33 -19.52
CA THR A 46 -13.65 6.94 -20.84
C THR A 46 -14.54 5.69 -20.80
N GLY A 47 -14.72 5.08 -19.63
CA GLY A 47 -15.39 3.79 -19.47
C GLY A 47 -14.49 2.58 -19.73
N ASP A 48 -13.22 2.79 -20.06
CA ASP A 48 -12.27 1.71 -20.33
C ASP A 48 -11.75 1.07 -19.05
N ILE A 49 -11.46 -0.24 -19.12
CA ILE A 49 -10.79 -0.97 -18.04
C ILE A 49 -9.31 -0.59 -18.02
N VAL A 50 -8.91 0.19 -17.02
CA VAL A 50 -7.51 0.65 -16.85
C VAL A 50 -6.67 -0.34 -16.05
N ALA A 51 -7.30 -1.11 -15.16
CA ALA A 51 -6.66 -2.14 -14.35
C ALA A 51 -7.62 -3.31 -14.07
N GLN A 52 -7.05 -4.51 -13.94
CA GLN A 52 -7.72 -5.68 -13.39
C GLN A 52 -6.85 -6.22 -12.27
N LEU A 53 -7.46 -6.57 -11.14
CA LEU A 53 -6.83 -7.14 -9.97
C LEU A 53 -7.66 -8.32 -9.44
N PRO A 54 -7.07 -9.19 -8.61
CA PRO A 54 -7.81 -10.20 -7.85
C PRO A 54 -9.02 -9.66 -7.09
N ALA A 55 -10.01 -10.52 -6.89
CA ALA A 55 -11.26 -10.21 -6.19
C ALA A 55 -11.04 -9.67 -4.77
N HIS A 56 -10.03 -10.20 -4.06
CA HIS A 56 -9.74 -9.81 -2.68
C HIS A 56 -9.31 -8.34 -2.53
N TYR A 57 -8.92 -7.66 -3.62
CA TYR A 57 -8.63 -6.23 -3.59
C TYR A 57 -9.87 -5.34 -3.78
N TYR A 58 -11.05 -5.90 -4.04
CA TYR A 58 -12.21 -5.12 -4.47
C TYR A 58 -12.58 -4.00 -3.49
N GLU A 59 -12.80 -4.34 -2.22
CA GLU A 59 -13.19 -3.36 -1.20
C GLU A 59 -12.07 -2.35 -0.91
N HIS A 60 -10.81 -2.81 -0.92
CA HIS A 60 -9.66 -1.91 -0.74
C HIS A 60 -9.52 -0.90 -1.88
N LEU A 61 -9.79 -1.32 -3.12
CA LEU A 61 -9.83 -0.41 -4.26
C LEU A 61 -10.99 0.57 -4.12
N GLN A 62 -12.16 0.13 -3.65
CA GLN A 62 -13.29 1.04 -3.39
C GLN A 62 -12.93 2.12 -2.36
N ALA A 63 -12.37 1.73 -1.22
CA ALA A 63 -11.93 2.67 -0.18
C ALA A 63 -10.81 3.59 -0.68
N PHE A 64 -9.87 3.08 -1.48
CA PHE A 64 -8.79 3.86 -2.10
C PHE A 64 -9.37 4.98 -2.99
N PHE A 65 -10.23 4.63 -3.95
CA PHE A 65 -10.79 5.62 -4.88
C PHE A 65 -11.85 6.51 -4.23
N TRP A 66 -12.52 6.05 -3.17
CA TRP A 66 -13.39 6.90 -2.35
C TRP A 66 -12.60 8.06 -1.73
N ARG A 67 -11.47 7.77 -1.08
CA ARG A 67 -10.61 8.79 -0.47
C ARG A 67 -10.05 9.75 -1.51
N GLU A 68 -9.65 9.24 -2.68
CA GLU A 68 -9.23 10.08 -3.81
C GLU A 68 -10.33 11.09 -4.20
N LYS A 69 -11.59 10.65 -4.29
CA LYS A 69 -12.74 11.52 -4.59
C LYS A 69 -13.05 12.49 -3.46
N ALA A 70 -12.98 12.05 -2.21
CA ALA A 70 -13.20 12.89 -1.04
C ALA A 70 -12.21 14.06 -1.02
N ILE A 71 -10.91 13.79 -1.20
CA ILE A 71 -9.87 14.83 -1.24
C ILE A 71 -10.12 15.81 -2.40
N ARG A 72 -10.47 15.30 -3.59
CA ARG A 72 -10.83 16.17 -4.71
C ARG A 72 -12.02 17.07 -4.42
N LEU A 73 -13.05 16.53 -3.76
CA LEU A 73 -14.24 17.31 -3.41
C LEU A 73 -13.90 18.48 -2.48
N VAL A 74 -13.06 18.25 -1.47
CA VAL A 74 -12.58 19.33 -0.59
C VAL A 74 -11.75 20.36 -1.35
N LEU A 75 -10.85 19.91 -2.24
CA LEU A 75 -10.05 20.83 -3.07
C LEU A 75 -10.90 21.60 -4.09
N GLN A 76 -12.01 21.03 -4.56
CA GLN A 76 -12.95 21.70 -5.46
C GLN A 76 -13.64 22.89 -4.77
N PHE A 77 -13.98 22.76 -3.48
CA PHE A 77 -14.62 23.79 -2.66
C PHE A 77 -13.63 24.57 -1.78
N GLN A 78 -12.34 24.53 -2.10
CA GLN A 78 -11.29 25.05 -1.22
C GLN A 78 -11.41 26.54 -0.87
N GLU A 79 -11.98 27.35 -1.77
CA GLU A 79 -12.14 28.79 -1.56
C GLU A 79 -13.35 29.06 -0.65
N GLU A 80 -14.46 28.35 -0.87
CA GLU A 80 -15.68 28.43 -0.07
C GLU A 80 -15.51 27.86 1.34
N LEU A 81 -14.63 26.87 1.49
CA LEU A 81 -14.28 26.24 2.76
C LEU A 81 -13.12 26.95 3.49
N GLU A 82 -12.54 28.00 2.90
CA GLU A 82 -11.36 28.69 3.44
C GLU A 82 -10.22 27.73 3.83
N VAL A 83 -9.96 26.72 3.00
CA VAL A 83 -8.94 25.69 3.28
C VAL A 83 -7.56 26.33 3.36
N GLN A 84 -6.86 26.10 4.47
CA GLN A 84 -5.52 26.65 4.68
C GLN A 84 -4.55 26.19 3.58
N ASP A 85 -3.71 27.10 3.09
CA ASP A 85 -2.76 26.84 1.99
C ASP A 85 -1.85 25.63 2.22
N ARG A 86 -1.45 25.41 3.48
CA ARG A 86 -0.61 24.27 3.89
C ARG A 86 -1.35 22.94 3.73
N LEU A 87 -2.59 22.87 4.23
CA LEU A 87 -3.44 21.70 4.09
C LEU A 87 -3.77 21.44 2.62
N LYS A 88 -4.15 22.46 1.86
CA LYS A 88 -4.36 22.40 0.41
C LYS A 88 -3.15 21.80 -0.33
N SER A 89 -1.95 22.26 0.03
CA SER A 89 -0.70 21.74 -0.52
C SER A 89 -0.48 20.27 -0.14
N ASN A 90 -0.72 19.89 1.12
CA ASN A 90 -0.55 18.51 1.57
C ASN A 90 -1.56 17.55 0.88
N LEU A 91 -2.84 17.92 0.84
CA LEU A 91 -3.90 17.18 0.15
C LEU A 91 -3.58 16.97 -1.33
N THR A 92 -3.05 18.00 -2.00
CA THR A 92 -2.60 17.89 -3.40
C THR A 92 -1.45 16.89 -3.55
N LEU A 93 -0.48 16.89 -2.63
CA LEU A 93 0.63 15.93 -2.64
C LEU A 93 0.14 14.49 -2.38
N ILE A 94 -0.83 14.31 -1.49
CA ILE A 94 -1.45 13.01 -1.21
C ILE A 94 -2.14 12.47 -2.45
N LEU A 95 -2.92 13.30 -3.16
CA LEU A 95 -3.54 12.89 -4.43
C LEU A 95 -2.49 12.44 -5.47
N VAL A 96 -1.40 13.18 -5.61
CA VAL A 96 -0.30 12.82 -6.53
C VAL A 96 0.37 11.51 -6.10
N TYR A 97 0.53 11.30 -4.79
CA TYR A 97 1.05 10.06 -4.24
C TYR A 97 0.13 8.87 -4.55
N MET A 98 -1.18 9.01 -4.31
CA MET A 98 -2.18 8.00 -4.65
C MET A 98 -2.14 7.66 -6.14
N ASP A 99 -2.05 8.65 -7.03
CA ASP A 99 -1.92 8.38 -8.46
C ASP A 99 -0.62 7.64 -8.83
N ARG A 100 0.49 7.91 -8.15
CA ARG A 100 1.75 7.15 -8.32
C ARG A 100 1.61 5.70 -7.82
N VAL A 101 0.97 5.49 -6.67
CA VAL A 101 0.65 4.17 -6.13
C VAL A 101 -0.16 3.39 -7.16
N PHE A 102 -1.26 3.97 -7.65
CA PHE A 102 -2.11 3.33 -8.66
C PHE A 102 -1.36 3.03 -9.96
N THR A 103 -0.55 3.97 -10.46
CA THR A 103 0.29 3.75 -11.65
C THR A 103 1.23 2.56 -11.46
N GLN A 104 1.81 2.40 -10.27
CA GLN A 104 2.70 1.31 -9.96
C GLN A 104 1.94 -0.03 -9.83
N ILE A 105 0.75 -0.04 -9.22
CA ILE A 105 -0.15 -1.20 -9.19
C ILE A 105 -0.46 -1.69 -10.61
N VAL A 106 -0.80 -0.76 -11.51
CA VAL A 106 -1.07 -1.09 -12.92
C VAL A 106 0.16 -1.70 -13.60
N ARG A 107 1.37 -1.20 -13.31
CA ARG A 107 2.62 -1.76 -13.86
C ARG A 107 2.86 -3.17 -13.35
N GLU A 108 2.70 -3.42 -12.06
CA GLU A 108 2.84 -4.75 -11.45
C GLU A 108 1.83 -5.74 -12.05
N ALA A 109 0.56 -5.33 -12.14
CA ALA A 109 -0.51 -6.10 -12.75
C ALA A 109 -0.24 -6.45 -14.23
N LYS A 110 0.29 -5.50 -15.01
CA LYS A 110 0.65 -5.70 -16.43
C LYS A 110 1.92 -6.54 -16.61
N SER A 111 2.86 -6.49 -15.67
CA SER A 111 4.08 -7.30 -15.69
C SER A 111 3.81 -8.78 -15.41
N THR A 112 2.66 -9.08 -14.80
CA THR A 112 2.21 -10.45 -14.53
C THR A 112 1.67 -11.08 -15.81
N LYS A 113 2.32 -12.16 -16.26
CA LYS A 113 1.90 -12.91 -17.44
C LYS A 113 0.48 -13.47 -17.24
N ARG A 114 -0.33 -13.55 -18.31
CA ARG A 114 -1.74 -13.95 -18.23
C ARG A 114 -1.93 -15.34 -17.61
N ASP A 115 -1.06 -16.29 -17.93
CA ASP A 115 -1.03 -17.65 -17.39
C ASP A 115 -0.63 -17.70 -15.90
N ALA A 116 0.03 -16.65 -15.40
CA ALA A 116 0.39 -16.49 -13.99
C ALA A 116 -0.60 -15.61 -13.20
N ARG A 117 -1.73 -15.21 -13.80
CA ARG A 117 -2.79 -14.47 -13.10
C ARG A 117 -3.60 -15.42 -12.23
N VAL A 118 -3.14 -15.58 -11.01
CA VAL A 118 -3.77 -16.42 -9.99
C VAL A 118 -4.62 -15.56 -9.03
N PRO A 119 -5.68 -16.12 -8.41
CA PRO A 119 -6.56 -15.38 -7.49
C PRO A 119 -5.87 -14.83 -6.22
N ASP A 120 -4.73 -15.42 -5.85
CA ASP A 120 -3.91 -15.06 -4.70
C ASP A 120 -2.73 -14.15 -5.06
N TRP A 121 -2.66 -13.66 -6.31
CA TRP A 121 -1.63 -12.71 -6.70
C TRP A 121 -1.68 -11.44 -5.84
N ARG A 122 -0.51 -10.92 -5.45
CA ARG A 122 -0.40 -9.73 -4.61
C ARG A 122 0.41 -8.65 -5.30
N SER A 123 -0.05 -7.41 -5.18
CA SER A 123 0.71 -6.21 -5.50
C SER A 123 1.51 -5.80 -4.26
N PRO A 124 2.86 -5.91 -4.26
CA PRO A 124 3.65 -5.43 -3.14
C PRO A 124 3.42 -3.95 -2.86
N THR A 125 3.17 -3.15 -3.90
CA THR A 125 2.88 -1.72 -3.72
C THR A 125 1.54 -1.49 -3.05
N PHE A 126 0.48 -2.19 -3.48
CA PHE A 126 -0.83 -1.98 -2.88
C PHE A 126 -0.92 -2.55 -1.47
N ASP A 127 -0.34 -3.73 -1.22
CA ASP A 127 -0.30 -4.31 0.12
C ASP A 127 0.39 -3.39 1.11
N ASN A 128 1.55 -2.83 0.76
CA ASN A 128 2.24 -1.87 1.61
C ASN A 128 1.41 -0.60 1.84
N TYR A 129 0.71 -0.11 0.82
CA TYR A 129 -0.18 1.04 0.97
C TYR A 129 -1.31 0.73 1.97
N ILE A 130 -2.01 -0.40 1.79
CA ILE A 130 -3.12 -0.85 2.64
C ILE A 130 -2.67 -1.07 4.09
N LEU A 131 -1.48 -1.65 4.28
CA LEU A 131 -0.90 -1.88 5.60
C LEU A 131 -0.52 -0.58 6.31
N ILE A 132 0.06 0.38 5.59
CA ILE A 132 0.37 1.70 6.15
C ILE A 132 -0.92 2.41 6.54
N GLU A 133 -1.94 2.38 5.68
CA GLU A 133 -3.26 2.96 5.99
C GLU A 133 -3.84 2.36 7.26
N TYR A 134 -3.85 1.03 7.39
CA TYR A 134 -4.46 0.38 8.56
C TYR A 134 -3.76 0.73 9.87
N HIS A 135 -2.42 0.75 9.87
CA HIS A 135 -1.63 0.90 11.10
C HIS A 135 -1.31 2.34 11.47
N VAL A 136 -1.12 3.19 10.46
CA VAL A 136 -0.61 4.55 10.63
C VAL A 136 -1.70 5.58 10.30
N GLU A 137 -2.75 5.18 9.57
CA GLU A 137 -3.88 6.02 9.11
C GLU A 137 -3.44 7.17 8.18
N ARG A 138 -2.15 7.28 7.95
CA ARG A 138 -1.45 8.39 7.31
C ARG A 138 -0.28 7.85 6.51
N HIS A 139 0.03 8.53 5.41
CA HIS A 139 1.05 8.11 4.45
C HIS A 139 2.28 9.00 4.48
N GLU A 140 2.42 9.90 5.44
CA GLU A 140 3.58 10.75 5.63
C GLU A 140 4.75 9.92 6.20
N PRO A 141 5.99 10.08 5.69
CA PRO A 141 7.12 9.25 6.13
C PRO A 141 7.50 9.45 7.59
N GLU A 142 7.23 10.62 8.17
CA GLU A 142 7.47 10.88 9.59
C GLU A 142 6.53 10.06 10.45
N MET A 143 5.23 10.03 10.14
CA MET A 143 4.25 9.20 10.84
C MET A 143 4.58 7.71 10.72
N VAL A 144 4.95 7.25 9.53
CA VAL A 144 5.35 5.85 9.32
C VAL A 144 6.66 5.51 10.07
N ARG A 145 7.61 6.46 10.13
CA ARG A 145 8.85 6.29 10.92
C ARG A 145 8.56 6.26 12.41
N GLU A 146 7.75 7.19 12.90
CA GLU A 146 7.35 7.27 14.29
C GLU A 146 6.63 6.00 14.74
N TYR A 147 5.67 5.52 13.93
CA TYR A 147 5.01 4.24 14.16
C TYR A 147 6.03 3.11 14.29
N ARG A 148 7.00 3.02 13.37
CA ARG A 148 8.05 1.99 13.40
C ARG A 148 9.02 2.13 14.58
N ARG A 149 9.26 3.34 15.09
CA ARG A 149 10.05 3.57 16.31
C ARG A 149 9.30 3.11 17.56
N LYS A 150 7.99 3.34 17.61
CA LYS A 150 7.13 3.01 18.75
C LYS A 150 6.69 1.54 18.79
N ASN A 151 6.77 0.83 17.67
CA ASN A 151 6.29 -0.54 17.54
C ASN A 151 7.40 -1.49 17.07
N ASN A 152 7.55 -2.62 17.77
CA ASN A 152 8.52 -3.67 17.42
C ASN A 152 8.05 -4.60 16.28
N TYR A 153 6.98 -4.23 15.58
CA TYR A 153 6.35 -5.04 14.56
C TYR A 153 6.63 -4.48 13.16
N ASN A 154 7.13 -5.33 12.26
CA ASN A 154 7.28 -4.94 10.86
C ASN A 154 5.94 -5.12 10.14
N ILE A 155 5.21 -4.01 9.97
CA ILE A 155 3.90 -3.98 9.30
C ILE A 155 3.92 -4.64 7.91
N ASN A 156 5.04 -4.58 7.19
CA ASN A 156 5.16 -5.15 5.83
C ASN A 156 5.20 -6.69 5.82
N MET A 157 5.25 -7.34 6.99
CA MET A 157 5.21 -8.80 7.14
C MET A 157 3.80 -9.32 7.45
N GLN A 158 2.82 -8.43 7.68
CA GLN A 158 1.44 -8.84 7.94
C GLN A 158 0.71 -9.16 6.64
N SER A 159 -0.16 -10.17 6.68
CA SER A 159 -1.14 -10.37 5.61
C SER A 159 -2.28 -9.37 5.75
N ILE A 160 -2.72 -8.75 4.64
CA ILE A 160 -3.92 -7.89 4.66
C ILE A 160 -5.20 -8.67 5.02
N GLU A 161 -5.18 -9.99 4.89
CA GLU A 161 -6.30 -10.86 5.24
C GLU A 161 -6.43 -11.05 6.76
N ASP A 162 -5.35 -10.83 7.51
CA ASP A 162 -5.31 -10.95 8.97
C ASP A 162 -5.70 -9.62 9.66
N ILE A 163 -6.14 -8.63 8.89
CA ILE A 163 -6.46 -7.29 9.37
C ILE A 163 -7.95 -7.19 9.72
N ASN A 164 -8.26 -6.53 10.84
CA ASN A 164 -9.64 -6.27 11.22
C ASN A 164 -10.16 -4.99 10.55
N TRP A 165 -10.67 -5.13 9.33
CA TRP A 165 -11.19 -3.99 8.55
C TRP A 165 -12.37 -3.28 9.18
N HIS A 166 -13.20 -3.98 9.97
CA HIS A 166 -14.29 -3.34 10.71
C HIS A 166 -13.76 -2.40 11.80
N ALA A 167 -12.74 -2.84 12.56
CA ALA A 167 -12.13 -1.96 13.56
C ALA A 167 -11.45 -0.74 12.91
N HIS A 168 -10.91 -0.89 11.70
CA HIS A 168 -10.35 0.23 10.95
C HIS A 168 -11.41 1.23 10.50
N GLU A 169 -12.55 0.74 9.99
CA GLU A 169 -13.70 1.57 9.65
C GLU A 169 -14.23 2.33 10.86
N ASP A 170 -14.34 1.68 12.02
CA ASP A 170 -14.76 2.31 13.28
C ASP A 170 -13.81 3.48 13.67
N THR A 171 -12.50 3.31 13.47
CA THR A 171 -11.51 4.35 13.77
C THR A 171 -11.57 5.53 12.79
N LEU A 172 -11.70 5.26 11.49
CA LEU A 172 -11.73 6.31 10.47
C LEU A 172 -13.08 7.04 10.40
N GLY A 173 -14.16 6.38 10.82
CA GLY A 173 -15.53 6.83 10.67
C GLY A 173 -16.09 6.57 9.27
N GLU A 174 -17.40 6.28 9.20
CA GLU A 174 -18.08 5.78 7.99
C GLU A 174 -17.98 6.74 6.78
N ILE A 175 -17.93 8.06 7.03
CA ILE A 175 -17.83 9.07 5.96
C ILE A 175 -16.44 9.08 5.31
N TRP A 176 -15.38 8.92 6.11
CA TRP A 176 -14.02 8.93 5.60
C TRP A 176 -13.65 7.60 4.97
N TYR A 177 -14.08 6.50 5.59
CA TYR A 177 -13.93 5.17 5.02
C TYR A 177 -14.73 5.00 3.72
N GLY A 178 -15.94 5.58 3.67
CA GLY A 178 -16.82 5.57 2.48
C GLY A 178 -17.92 4.52 2.50
N SER A 179 -18.03 3.74 3.58
CA SER A 179 -19.08 2.73 3.74
C SER A 179 -20.48 3.36 3.81
N ALA A 180 -20.63 4.53 4.44
CA ALA A 180 -21.90 5.24 4.52
C ALA A 180 -22.54 5.53 3.15
N THR A 181 -21.71 5.70 2.12
CA THR A 181 -22.14 5.97 0.74
C THR A 181 -21.96 4.78 -0.19
N GLN A 182 -21.58 3.61 0.34
CA GLN A 182 -21.20 2.43 -0.44
C GLN A 182 -20.10 2.75 -1.46
N PHE A 183 -19.18 3.65 -1.08
CA PHE A 183 -18.08 4.14 -1.91
C PHE A 183 -18.52 4.82 -3.21
N LYS A 184 -19.72 5.40 -3.22
CA LYS A 184 -20.26 6.15 -4.36
C LYS A 184 -20.38 7.62 -3.99
N MET A 185 -19.89 8.48 -4.87
CA MET A 185 -20.10 9.93 -4.77
C MET A 185 -20.94 10.34 -5.96
N GLU A 186 -22.25 10.39 -5.77
CA GLU A 186 -23.18 10.84 -6.81
C GLU A 186 -23.14 12.37 -6.90
N GLU A 187 -23.62 12.94 -8.00
CA GLU A 187 -23.60 14.39 -8.21
C GLU A 187 -24.36 15.15 -7.11
N LYS A 188 -25.42 14.55 -6.57
CA LYS A 188 -26.20 15.10 -5.45
C LYS A 188 -25.40 15.17 -4.13
N ASP A 189 -24.35 14.35 -4.01
CA ASP A 189 -23.52 14.26 -2.81
C ASP A 189 -22.34 15.26 -2.87
N LYS A 190 -22.04 15.81 -4.05
CA LYS A 190 -20.98 16.81 -4.25
C LYS A 190 -21.43 18.21 -3.81
N THR A 191 -21.75 18.33 -2.53
CA THR A 191 -22.23 19.58 -1.93
C THR A 191 -21.19 20.18 -1.00
N LEU A 192 -21.29 21.49 -0.76
CA LEU A 192 -20.44 22.20 0.18
C LEU A 192 -20.56 21.63 1.61
N ASP A 193 -21.75 21.15 2.02
CA ASP A 193 -21.98 20.54 3.33
C ASP A 193 -21.19 19.24 3.51
N VAL A 194 -21.24 18.35 2.51
CA VAL A 194 -20.45 17.11 2.51
C VAL A 194 -18.96 17.43 2.48
N ALA A 195 -18.54 18.42 1.69
CA ALA A 195 -17.15 18.85 1.62
C ALA A 195 -16.66 19.42 2.97
N HIS A 196 -17.50 20.17 3.70
CA HIS A 196 -17.17 20.67 5.04
C HIS A 196 -16.94 19.52 6.03
N ARG A 197 -17.83 18.53 6.05
CA ARG A 197 -17.68 17.35 6.92
C ARG A 197 -16.42 16.54 6.60
N LEU A 198 -16.05 16.45 5.33
CA LEU A 198 -14.81 15.80 4.90
C LEU A 198 -13.58 16.63 5.27
N LEU A 199 -13.66 17.96 5.19
CA LEU A 199 -12.58 18.84 5.61
C LEU A 199 -12.26 18.68 7.11
N ASP A 200 -13.28 18.60 7.97
CA ASP A 200 -13.10 18.40 9.41
C ASP A 200 -12.26 17.14 9.70
N VAL A 201 -12.54 16.05 8.99
CA VAL A 201 -11.77 14.81 9.04
C VAL A 201 -10.36 15.00 8.47
N MET A 202 -10.21 15.64 7.32
CA MET A 202 -8.91 15.83 6.69
C MET A 202 -7.97 16.71 7.50
N VAL A 203 -8.50 17.67 8.27
CA VAL A 203 -7.70 18.45 9.23
C VAL A 203 -7.12 17.50 10.29
N GLU A 204 -7.91 16.58 10.83
CA GLU A 204 -7.42 15.61 11.82
C GLU A 204 -6.26 14.77 11.26
N PHE A 205 -6.40 14.23 10.04
CA PHE A 205 -5.42 13.29 9.45
C PHE A 205 -4.27 13.94 8.69
N TYR A 206 -4.47 15.09 8.05
CA TYR A 206 -3.54 15.66 7.08
C TYR A 206 -3.12 17.09 7.36
N ASP A 207 -3.53 17.68 8.49
CA ASP A 207 -2.92 18.94 8.93
C ASP A 207 -1.42 18.68 9.21
N PRO A 208 -0.50 19.31 8.46
CA PRO A 208 0.92 19.01 8.56
C PRO A 208 1.44 19.36 9.95
N VAL A 209 1.93 18.34 10.67
CA VAL A 209 2.63 18.52 11.94
C VAL A 209 3.92 19.31 11.68
N VAL A 210 4.02 20.51 12.27
CA VAL A 210 5.22 21.35 12.22
C VAL A 210 6.20 20.87 13.28
N GLU A 211 6.73 19.66 13.15
CA GLU A 211 7.90 19.26 13.92
C GLU A 211 9.10 19.20 12.97
N GLU A 212 10.05 20.11 13.18
CA GLU A 212 11.37 20.01 12.56
C GLU A 212 12.00 18.70 13.05
N ASP A 213 11.98 17.65 12.22
CA ASP A 213 12.76 16.42 12.48
C ASP A 213 14.22 16.69 12.06
N PRO A 214 15.15 16.96 12.99
CA PRO A 214 16.56 17.19 12.66
C PRO A 214 17.25 15.92 12.12
N ASP A 215 16.62 14.75 12.25
CA ASP A 215 17.22 13.43 12.03
C ASP A 215 16.73 12.75 10.73
N PHE A 216 16.67 13.51 9.63
CA PHE A 216 16.42 12.97 8.29
C PHE A 216 17.51 11.95 7.81
N GLY A 217 18.46 11.57 8.68
CA GLY A 217 19.53 10.60 8.42
C GLY A 217 19.32 9.18 8.98
N TYR A 218 18.36 8.93 9.88
CA TYR A 218 18.28 7.62 10.55
C TYR A 218 17.73 6.51 9.65
N THR A 219 18.55 5.50 9.36
CA THR A 219 18.14 4.33 8.57
C THR A 219 17.94 3.12 9.47
N TYR A 220 16.98 2.25 9.13
CA TYR A 220 16.61 0.99 9.82
C TYR A 220 17.79 0.08 10.24
N LYS A 221 18.99 0.31 9.71
CA LYS A 221 20.23 -0.36 10.10
C LYS A 221 20.66 -0.03 11.54
N GLU A 222 20.42 1.19 11.99
CA GLU A 222 20.87 1.68 13.31
C GLU A 222 20.04 1.07 14.46
N HIS A 223 18.77 0.72 14.23
CA HIS A 223 17.98 -0.03 15.23
C HIS A 223 18.48 -1.45 15.47
N LEU A 224 19.16 -2.06 14.49
CA LEU A 224 19.81 -3.37 14.68
C LEU A 224 21.18 -3.25 15.37
N GLU A 225 21.79 -2.07 15.36
CA GLU A 225 23.09 -1.80 15.99
C GLU A 225 22.93 -1.22 17.41
N GLU A 226 21.87 -0.44 17.69
CA GLU A 226 21.51 0.09 19.02
C GLU A 226 20.76 -0.92 19.90
N ALA A 227 20.10 -1.92 19.31
CA ALA A 227 19.65 -3.11 20.03
C ALA A 227 20.86 -3.99 20.36
N GLY A 228 21.70 -3.48 21.25
CA GLY A 228 23.03 -4.00 21.58
C GLY A 228 23.06 -5.51 21.76
N GLU A 229 24.13 -6.09 21.23
CA GLU A 229 24.65 -7.44 21.51
C GLU A 229 23.63 -8.41 22.09
N VAL A 230 22.85 -9.06 21.22
CA VAL A 230 22.35 -10.38 21.56
C VAL A 230 23.57 -11.27 21.75
N LYS A 231 23.99 -11.45 23.01
CA LYS A 231 24.95 -12.48 23.40
C LYS A 231 24.57 -13.75 22.62
N PRO A 232 25.48 -14.33 21.82
CA PRO A 232 25.14 -15.51 21.06
C PRO A 232 24.69 -16.56 22.08
N LEU A 233 23.40 -16.87 22.05
CA LEU A 233 22.86 -18.05 22.71
C LEU A 233 23.74 -19.19 22.20
N LYS A 234 24.57 -19.73 23.09
CA LYS A 234 25.36 -20.92 22.82
C LYS A 234 24.37 -22.00 22.42
N ARG A 235 24.18 -22.15 21.11
CA ARG A 235 23.58 -23.34 20.54
C ARG A 235 24.49 -24.48 21.00
N HIS A 236 24.01 -25.29 21.93
CA HIS A 236 24.47 -26.67 21.99
C HIS A 236 24.02 -27.32 20.68
N MET A 237 24.83 -27.15 19.64
CA MET A 237 24.74 -27.98 18.46
C MET A 237 25.32 -29.35 18.84
N PRO A 238 24.62 -30.46 18.57
CA PRO A 238 25.31 -31.73 18.47
C PRO A 238 26.38 -31.57 17.38
N GLY A 239 27.61 -31.93 17.72
CA GLY A 239 28.79 -31.69 16.91
C GLY A 239 28.69 -32.25 15.48
N PRO A 240 29.55 -31.76 14.58
CA PRO A 240 29.52 -32.12 13.17
C PRO A 240 29.67 -33.63 13.00
N ARG A 241 28.68 -34.27 12.37
CA ARG A 241 28.84 -35.62 11.83
C ARG A 241 29.88 -35.53 10.71
N VAL A 242 31.06 -36.07 10.99
CA VAL A 242 32.11 -36.33 10.02
C VAL A 242 31.57 -37.29 8.97
N PHE A 243 31.23 -36.77 7.78
CA PHE A 243 31.04 -37.61 6.61
C PHE A 243 32.42 -38.17 6.20
N LYS A 244 32.71 -39.39 6.65
CA LYS A 244 33.80 -40.18 6.05
C LYS A 244 33.41 -40.46 4.59
N ARG A 245 34.21 -39.93 3.65
CA ARG A 245 34.25 -40.42 2.27
C ARG A 245 34.52 -41.92 2.32
N VAL A 246 33.52 -42.73 2.01
CA VAL A 246 33.73 -44.13 1.68
C VAL A 246 33.99 -44.18 0.18
N ASN A 247 35.24 -44.43 -0.19
CA ASN A 247 35.62 -44.87 -1.54
C ASN A 247 34.86 -46.16 -1.84
N LYS A 248 33.77 -46.10 -2.62
CA LYS A 248 33.23 -47.27 -3.28
C LYS A 248 34.13 -47.59 -4.47
N LYS A 249 35.12 -48.46 -4.24
CA LYS A 249 35.64 -49.33 -5.30
C LYS A 249 34.46 -50.14 -5.84
N GLY A 250 34.24 -50.09 -7.15
CA GLY A 250 33.24 -50.91 -7.82
C GLY A 250 33.55 -52.39 -7.63
N PRO A 251 32.54 -53.27 -7.65
CA PRO A 251 32.77 -54.69 -7.76
C PRO A 251 33.31 -55.02 -9.15
N VAL A 252 34.50 -55.59 -9.15
CA VAL A 252 35.15 -56.27 -10.26
C VAL A 252 34.37 -57.55 -10.55
N LEU A 253 33.93 -57.73 -11.79
CA LEU A 253 33.47 -59.00 -12.33
C LEU A 253 34.67 -59.95 -12.46
N PRO A 254 34.54 -61.23 -12.09
CA PRO A 254 35.38 -62.28 -12.64
C PRO A 254 34.67 -62.92 -13.84
N ASP A 255 35.22 -62.67 -15.03
CA ASP A 255 35.35 -63.69 -16.07
C ASP A 255 36.46 -64.66 -15.56
N ASP A 256 36.45 -65.97 -15.73
CA ASP A 256 36.19 -66.77 -16.94
C ASP A 256 36.17 -68.29 -16.58
N GLU A 257 35.79 -69.08 -17.58
CA GLU A 257 36.19 -70.48 -17.88
C GLU A 257 35.36 -71.69 -17.40
N GLU A 258 34.73 -72.31 -18.42
CA GLU A 258 34.77 -73.74 -18.83
C GLU A 258 34.84 -74.84 -17.75
N VAL A 259 33.79 -75.69 -17.68
CA VAL A 259 33.71 -77.08 -18.23
C VAL A 259 32.24 -77.51 -18.26
#